data_AF-A0A353B0L7-F1
#
_entry.id   AF-A0A353B0L7-F1
#
_cell.length_a   1.000
_cell.length_b   1.000
_cell.length_c   1.000
_cell.angle_alpha   90.00
_cell.angle_beta   90.00
_cell.angle_gamma   90.00
#
_symmetry.space_group_name_H-M   'P 1'
#
loop_
_entity.id
_entity.type
_entity.pdbx_description
1 polymer ?
#
loop_
_entity_poly.entity_id
_entity_poly.type
_entity_poly.pdbx_seq_one_letter_code
_entity_poly.pdbx_strand_id
1 'polypeptide(L)'
;MAKKKRRTKKKPKKQAVMVITAGRKKLIAELASLLADIAPATTMGKGFCVRKVAEEKGLAKCWKGKGNKRKMIGELLEGTCRGYPQKPKRLVLAIIKGGIEWSAKKGKTVSREHLDEIVRVMDELGFSLKKELAAIELPVPSRVAPPPLDLAALIDRIPLHEALRDDCVQMFKDGH
;
A
#
# COMPACT_ATOMS: atom_id res chain seq x y z
N MET A 1 45.55 11.43 34.14
CA MET A 1 44.26 11.85 33.52
C MET A 1 44.28 11.50 32.03
N ALA A 2 43.50 10.51 31.59
CA ALA A 2 43.53 10.00 30.20
C ALA A 2 42.57 10.79 29.28
N LYS A 3 43.12 11.41 28.22
CA LYS A 3 42.35 12.14 27.19
C LYS A 3 41.51 11.17 26.35
N LYS A 4 40.18 11.22 26.50
CA LYS A 4 39.20 10.51 25.66
C LYS A 4 39.32 10.94 24.19
N LYS A 5 39.86 10.07 23.32
CA LYS A 5 39.86 10.26 21.86
C LYS A 5 38.41 10.32 21.35
N ARG A 6 37.98 11.49 20.85
CA ARG A 6 36.70 11.68 20.16
C ARG A 6 36.70 10.85 18.87
N ARG A 7 35.88 9.80 18.80
CA ARG A 7 35.57 9.06 17.57
C ARG A 7 34.86 9.99 16.59
N THR A 8 35.54 10.37 15.52
CA THR A 8 34.95 11.11 14.40
C THR A 8 33.98 10.20 13.64
N LYS A 9 32.69 10.56 13.63
CA LYS A 9 31.65 9.85 12.86
C LYS A 9 32.00 9.96 11.37
N LYS A 10 32.37 8.85 10.73
CA LYS A 10 32.58 8.78 9.27
C LYS A 10 31.29 9.21 8.57
N LYS A 11 31.36 10.21 7.69
CA LYS A 11 30.22 10.65 6.86
C LYS A 11 29.77 9.46 6.00
N PRO A 12 28.46 9.14 5.92
CA PRO A 12 27.97 8.03 5.11
C PRO A 12 28.36 8.28 3.64
N LYS A 13 28.93 7.27 2.98
CA LYS A 13 29.22 7.31 1.55
C LYS A 13 27.91 7.57 0.79
N LYS A 14 27.88 8.59 -0.07
CA LYS A 14 26.73 8.86 -0.94
C LYS A 14 26.57 7.66 -1.87
N GLN A 15 25.49 6.90 -1.71
CA GLN A 15 25.18 5.78 -2.61
C GLN A 15 24.90 6.33 -4.01
N ALA A 16 25.32 5.59 -5.04
CA ALA A 16 24.98 5.91 -6.42
C ALA A 16 23.45 5.92 -6.56
N VAL A 17 22.92 7.08 -6.91
CA VAL A 17 21.48 7.30 -7.00
C VAL A 17 21.05 6.99 -8.42
N MET A 18 20.10 6.07 -8.60
CA MET A 18 19.61 5.72 -9.93
C MET A 18 18.98 6.94 -10.61
N VAL A 19 19.34 7.19 -11.86
CA VAL A 19 18.74 8.25 -12.69
C VAL A 19 17.41 7.73 -13.24
N ILE A 20 16.33 8.43 -12.91
CA ILE A 20 15.00 8.12 -13.42
C ILE A 20 14.80 8.91 -14.71
N THR A 21 14.88 8.20 -15.83
CA THR A 21 14.62 8.75 -17.16
C THR A 21 13.13 9.08 -17.33
N ALA A 22 12.80 9.91 -18.30
CA ALA A 22 11.40 10.26 -18.61
C ALA A 22 10.54 9.01 -18.88
N GLY A 23 11.08 8.01 -19.58
CA GLY A 23 10.41 6.72 -19.83
C GLY A 23 10.10 5.97 -18.53
N ARG A 24 11.08 5.82 -17.63
CA ARG A 24 10.84 5.20 -16.31
C ARG A 24 9.83 5.96 -15.47
N LYS A 25 9.81 7.30 -15.57
CA LYS A 25 8.83 8.12 -14.86
C LYS A 25 7.39 7.85 -15.33
N LYS A 26 7.19 7.62 -16.63
CA LYS A 26 5.89 7.21 -17.19
C LYS A 26 5.47 5.84 -16.64
N LEU A 27 6.36 4.86 -16.68
CA LEU A 27 6.11 3.52 -16.14
C LEU A 27 5.78 3.54 -14.64
N ILE A 28 6.47 4.38 -13.86
CA ILE A 28 6.18 4.56 -12.43
C ILE A 28 4.79 5.19 -12.22
N ALA A 29 4.39 6.15 -13.04
CA ALA A 29 3.07 6.77 -12.96
C ALA A 29 1.94 5.80 -13.36
N GLU A 30 2.19 4.96 -14.35
CA GLU A 30 1.29 3.89 -14.78
C GLU A 30 1.12 2.85 -13.67
N LEU A 31 2.23 2.33 -13.13
CA LEU A 31 2.22 1.41 -11.98
C LEU A 31 1.50 2.01 -10.78
N ALA A 32 1.73 3.29 -10.49
CA ALA A 32 1.04 3.99 -9.41
C ALA A 32 -0.47 4.08 -9.63
N SER A 33 -0.92 4.18 -10.87
CA SER A 33 -2.34 4.20 -11.22
C SER A 33 -2.97 2.82 -10.99
N LEU A 34 -2.35 1.76 -11.49
CA LEU A 34 -2.81 0.37 -11.28
C LEU A 34 -2.88 -0.01 -9.80
N LEU A 35 -1.85 0.36 -9.02
CA LEU A 35 -1.85 0.12 -7.56
C LEU A 35 -2.89 0.98 -6.84
N ALA A 36 -3.17 2.18 -7.36
CA ALA A 36 -4.20 3.04 -6.82
C ALA A 36 -5.61 2.50 -7.05
N ASP A 37 -5.83 1.53 -7.93
CA ASP A 37 -7.17 0.97 -8.10
C ASP A 37 -7.46 -0.12 -7.05
N ILE A 38 -6.43 -0.84 -6.60
CA ILE A 38 -6.56 -1.96 -5.66
C ILE A 38 -6.23 -1.63 -4.20
N ALA A 39 -5.48 -0.56 -3.92
CA ALA A 39 -5.01 -0.26 -2.56
C ALA A 39 -5.21 1.23 -2.21
N PRO A 40 -5.73 1.60 -1.03
CA PRO A 40 -5.82 3.00 -0.60
C PRO A 40 -4.44 3.58 -0.26
N ALA A 41 -4.17 4.85 -0.63
CA ALA A 41 -2.91 5.51 -0.27
C ALA A 41 -2.78 5.75 1.24
N THR A 42 -3.87 6.24 1.84
CA THR A 42 -4.01 6.50 3.27
C THR A 42 -5.37 5.98 3.75
N THR A 43 -5.48 5.69 5.04
CA THR A 43 -6.74 5.26 5.66
C THR A 43 -6.78 5.81 7.07
N MET A 44 -7.97 6.21 7.52
CA MET A 44 -8.20 6.65 8.90
C MET A 44 -8.19 5.43 9.82
N GLY A 45 -7.44 5.50 10.93
CA GLY A 45 -7.38 4.44 11.93
C GLY A 45 -6.48 3.25 11.58
N LYS A 46 -6.89 2.04 11.97
CA LYS A 46 -6.05 0.82 11.94
C LYS A 46 -6.07 0.05 10.59
N GLY A 47 -6.85 0.50 9.59
CA GLY A 47 -6.97 -0.19 8.29
C GLY A 47 -5.71 -0.21 7.42
N PHE A 48 -5.68 -1.13 6.44
CA PHE A 48 -4.61 -1.28 5.45
C PHE A 48 -4.49 -0.03 4.57
N CYS A 49 -3.26 0.46 4.34
CA CYS A 49 -2.96 1.47 3.33
C CYS A 49 -1.50 1.42 2.89
N VAL A 50 -1.20 1.96 1.70
CA VAL A 50 0.14 1.97 1.10
C VAL A 50 1.15 2.68 2.01
N ARG A 51 0.75 3.74 2.70
CA ARG A 51 1.60 4.44 3.67
C ARG A 51 2.15 3.51 4.75
N LYS A 52 1.29 2.67 5.35
CA LYS A 52 1.71 1.72 6.40
C LYS A 52 2.66 0.67 5.86
N VAL A 53 2.37 0.15 4.66
CA VAL A 53 3.30 -0.78 3.97
C VAL A 53 4.67 -0.13 3.75
N ALA A 54 4.71 1.14 3.36
CA ALA A 54 5.96 1.87 3.21
C ALA A 54 6.70 2.03 4.55
N GLU A 55 5.99 2.32 5.64
CA GLU A 55 6.56 2.42 6.99
C GLU A 55 7.16 1.08 7.45
N GLU A 56 6.42 -0.03 7.32
CA GLU A 56 6.86 -1.39 7.66
C GLU A 56 8.10 -1.84 6.87
N LYS A 57 8.21 -1.44 5.60
CA LYS A 57 9.39 -1.75 4.76
C LYS A 57 10.57 -0.79 4.95
N GLY A 58 10.48 0.13 5.91
CA GLY A 58 11.52 1.13 6.20
C GLY A 58 11.70 2.15 5.07
N LEU A 59 10.61 2.48 4.36
CA LEU A 59 10.54 3.40 3.23
C LEU A 59 9.72 4.67 3.58
N ALA A 60 9.43 4.91 4.85
CA ALA A 60 8.71 6.11 5.32
C ALA A 60 9.30 7.42 4.78
N LYS A 61 10.64 7.49 4.61
CA LYS A 61 11.33 8.67 4.06
C LYS A 61 11.00 8.96 2.59
N CYS A 62 10.54 7.97 1.84
CA CYS A 62 10.11 8.11 0.46
C CYS A 62 8.65 8.57 0.35
N TRP A 63 7.89 8.50 1.45
CA TRP A 63 6.50 8.96 1.50
C TRP A 63 6.42 10.46 1.80
N LYS A 64 5.98 11.26 0.82
CA LYS A 64 5.80 12.72 0.99
C LYS A 64 4.40 13.12 1.44
N GLY A 65 3.39 12.26 1.21
CA GLY A 65 2.03 12.42 1.71
C GLY A 65 1.23 13.62 1.17
N LYS A 66 1.63 14.23 0.05
CA LYS A 66 0.95 15.40 -0.54
C LYS A 66 0.32 15.07 -1.89
N GLY A 67 -0.93 15.48 -2.09
CA GLY A 67 -1.64 15.41 -3.38
C GLY A 67 -2.63 14.24 -3.50
N ASN A 68 -2.97 13.88 -4.73
CA ASN A 68 -3.89 12.78 -4.99
C ASN A 68 -3.23 11.41 -4.74
N LYS A 69 -4.06 10.37 -4.55
CA LYS A 69 -3.65 8.99 -4.27
C LYS A 69 -2.59 8.46 -5.25
N ARG A 70 -2.79 8.68 -6.56
CA ARG A 70 -1.86 8.25 -7.63
C ARG A 70 -0.50 8.93 -7.49
N LYS A 71 -0.47 10.25 -7.24
CA LYS A 71 0.77 11.00 -7.02
C LYS A 71 1.50 10.54 -5.77
N MET A 72 0.79 10.30 -4.66
CA MET A 72 1.42 9.81 -3.42
C MET A 72 2.12 8.47 -3.65
N ILE A 73 1.46 7.52 -4.32
CA ILE A 73 2.03 6.21 -4.66
C ILE A 73 3.19 6.36 -5.65
N GLY A 74 3.04 7.22 -6.66
CA GLY A 74 4.09 7.49 -7.65
C GLY A 74 5.37 8.06 -7.03
N GLU A 75 5.25 9.03 -6.12
CA GLU A 75 6.40 9.62 -5.41
C GLU A 75 7.08 8.60 -4.49
N LEU A 76 6.31 7.71 -3.85
CA LEU A 76 6.86 6.60 -3.07
C LEU A 76 7.66 5.64 -3.95
N LEU A 77 7.10 5.23 -5.09
CA LEU A 77 7.76 4.32 -6.04
C LEU A 77 9.01 4.96 -6.63
N GLU A 78 8.94 6.23 -7.02
CA GLU A 78 10.07 7.00 -7.54
C GLU A 78 11.21 7.05 -6.51
N GLY A 79 10.90 7.42 -5.27
CA GLY A 79 11.87 7.46 -4.18
C GLY A 79 12.45 6.08 -3.86
N THR A 80 11.63 5.03 -3.95
CA THR A 80 12.04 3.65 -3.66
C THR A 80 12.98 3.14 -4.74
N CYS A 81 12.61 3.28 -6.02
CA CYS A 81 13.44 2.92 -7.16
C CYS A 81 14.77 3.68 -7.11
N ARG A 82 14.73 4.99 -6.83
CA ARG A 82 15.91 5.86 -6.80
C ARG A 82 16.92 5.48 -5.71
N GLY A 83 16.43 5.17 -4.51
CA GLY A 83 17.26 4.94 -3.33
C GLY A 83 17.58 3.48 -3.05
N TYR A 84 16.81 2.53 -3.57
CA TYR A 84 16.86 1.14 -3.13
C TYR A 84 16.63 0.17 -4.30
N PRO A 85 17.68 -0.39 -4.93
CA PRO A 85 17.51 -1.25 -6.10
C PRO A 85 16.75 -2.56 -5.81
N GLN A 86 16.78 -3.08 -4.57
CA GLN A 86 16.18 -4.38 -4.23
C GLN A 86 14.79 -4.28 -3.55
N LYS A 87 14.35 -3.07 -3.19
CA LYS A 87 13.10 -2.85 -2.44
C LYS A 87 11.83 -2.66 -3.29
N PRO A 88 11.86 -2.12 -4.53
CA PRO A 88 10.66 -1.89 -5.34
C PRO A 88 9.80 -3.14 -5.48
N LYS A 89 10.43 -4.27 -5.81
CA LYS A 89 9.79 -5.58 -5.88
C LYS A 89 9.06 -5.96 -4.60
N ARG A 90 9.74 -5.90 -3.45
CA ARG A 90 9.16 -6.25 -2.14
C ARG A 90 8.04 -5.30 -1.71
N LEU A 91 8.16 -4.03 -2.06
CA LEU A 91 7.15 -3.02 -1.77
C LEU A 91 5.88 -3.29 -2.58
N VAL A 92 6.01 -3.42 -3.90
CA VAL A 92 4.88 -3.64 -4.81
C VAL A 92 4.15 -4.94 -4.45
N LEU A 93 4.87 -6.03 -4.19
CA LEU A 93 4.25 -7.29 -3.77
C LEU A 93 3.45 -7.15 -2.46
N ALA A 94 3.99 -6.43 -1.47
CA ALA A 94 3.28 -6.22 -0.22
C ALA A 94 2.01 -5.36 -0.41
N ILE A 95 2.07 -4.37 -1.31
CA ILE A 95 0.91 -3.56 -1.68
C ILE A 95 -0.15 -4.43 -2.39
N ILE A 96 0.26 -5.29 -3.32
CA ILE A 96 -0.68 -6.16 -4.06
C ILE A 96 -1.36 -7.14 -3.11
N LYS A 97 -0.60 -7.87 -2.27
CA LYS A 97 -1.19 -8.84 -1.33
C LYS A 97 -2.20 -8.20 -0.39
N GLY A 98 -1.81 -7.11 0.28
CA GLY A 98 -2.73 -6.41 1.15
C GLY A 98 -3.87 -5.70 0.40
N GLY A 99 -3.64 -5.27 -0.84
CA GLY A 99 -4.67 -4.66 -1.70
C GLY A 99 -5.72 -5.66 -2.15
N ILE A 100 -5.32 -6.90 -2.45
CA ILE A 100 -6.24 -8.00 -2.79
C ILE A 100 -7.11 -8.34 -1.58
N GLU A 101 -6.50 -8.53 -0.40
CA GLU A 101 -7.26 -8.79 0.84
C GLU A 101 -8.21 -7.63 1.18
N TRP A 102 -7.73 -6.40 1.03
CA TRP A 102 -8.54 -5.20 1.28
C TRP A 102 -9.71 -5.08 0.29
N SER A 103 -9.47 -5.36 -0.99
CA SER A 103 -10.49 -5.33 -2.04
C SER A 103 -11.53 -6.42 -1.81
N ALA A 104 -11.11 -7.65 -1.46
CA ALA A 104 -12.00 -8.76 -1.16
C ALA A 104 -12.88 -8.48 0.07
N LYS A 105 -12.33 -7.86 1.12
CA LYS A 105 -13.11 -7.38 2.27
C LYS A 105 -14.13 -6.31 1.89
N LYS A 106 -13.88 -5.54 0.84
CA LYS A 106 -14.82 -4.53 0.31
C LYS A 106 -15.74 -5.07 -0.78
N GLY A 107 -15.78 -6.38 -1.00
CA GLY A 107 -16.61 -7.02 -2.02
C GLY A 107 -16.16 -6.74 -3.45
N LYS A 108 -14.93 -6.24 -3.66
CA LYS A 108 -14.34 -5.98 -4.97
C LYS A 108 -13.38 -7.11 -5.35
N THR A 109 -13.58 -7.66 -6.54
CA THR A 109 -12.68 -8.67 -7.11
C THR A 109 -11.59 -7.98 -7.92
N VAL A 110 -10.34 -8.32 -7.65
CA VAL A 110 -9.22 -7.92 -8.51
C VAL A 110 -9.12 -8.93 -9.66
N SER A 111 -9.26 -8.47 -10.90
CA SER A 111 -9.11 -9.31 -12.08
C SER A 111 -7.66 -9.79 -12.23
N ARG A 112 -7.47 -10.99 -12.77
CA ARG A 112 -6.13 -11.49 -13.15
C ARG A 112 -5.48 -10.61 -14.20
N GLU A 113 -6.27 -10.06 -15.14
CA GLU A 113 -5.81 -9.13 -16.17
C GLU A 113 -5.15 -7.89 -15.56
N HIS A 114 -5.74 -7.36 -14.48
CA HIS A 114 -5.18 -6.22 -13.74
C HIS A 114 -3.84 -6.54 -13.10
N LEU A 115 -3.68 -7.77 -12.59
CA LEU A 115 -2.41 -8.23 -12.04
C LEU A 115 -1.37 -8.44 -13.13
N ASP A 116 -1.76 -8.94 -14.29
CA ASP A 116 -0.89 -9.13 -15.45
C ASP A 116 -0.38 -7.79 -16.01
N GLU A 117 -1.20 -6.75 -16.00
CA GLU A 117 -0.77 -5.38 -16.32
C GLU A 117 0.30 -4.88 -15.34
N ILE A 118 0.11 -5.12 -14.03
CA ILE A 118 1.11 -4.77 -13.01
C ILE A 118 2.42 -5.54 -13.24
N VAL A 119 2.34 -6.83 -13.58
CA VAL A 119 3.51 -7.66 -13.93
C VAL A 119 4.25 -7.04 -15.10
N ARG A 120 3.52 -6.72 -16.18
CA ARG A 120 4.10 -6.15 -17.40
C ARG A 120 4.88 -4.86 -17.10
N VAL A 121 4.25 -3.91 -16.41
CA VAL A 121 4.89 -2.61 -16.09
C VAL A 121 6.11 -2.82 -15.19
N MET A 122 6.05 -3.77 -14.25
CA MET A 122 7.18 -4.11 -13.39
C MET A 122 8.33 -4.79 -14.14
N ASP A 123 8.04 -5.68 -15.09
CA ASP A 123 9.03 -6.29 -15.97
C ASP A 123 9.71 -5.23 -16.85
N GLU A 124 8.95 -4.28 -17.41
CA GLU A 124 9.49 -3.13 -18.17
C GLU A 124 10.37 -2.22 -17.31
N LEU A 125 10.08 -2.11 -16.01
CA LEU A 125 10.95 -1.43 -15.03
C LEU A 125 12.21 -2.22 -14.66
N GLY A 126 12.29 -3.50 -15.05
CA GLY A 126 13.41 -4.41 -14.78
C GLY A 126 13.24 -5.27 -13.52
N PHE A 127 12.01 -5.41 -13.00
CA PHE A 127 11.70 -6.17 -11.79
C PHE A 127 10.76 -7.34 -12.09
N SER A 128 11.27 -8.57 -12.05
CA SER A 128 10.45 -9.76 -12.30
C SER A 128 9.54 -10.13 -11.13
N LEU A 129 8.22 -10.09 -11.36
CA LEU A 129 7.19 -10.48 -10.38
C LEU A 129 6.41 -11.75 -10.74
N LYS A 130 6.58 -12.29 -11.95
CA LYS A 130 5.78 -13.41 -12.50
C LYS A 130 5.59 -14.58 -11.53
N LYS A 131 6.68 -15.09 -10.95
CA LYS A 131 6.64 -16.26 -10.06
C LYS A 131 5.88 -15.99 -8.76
N GLU A 132 5.96 -14.76 -8.26
CA GLU A 132 5.36 -14.41 -6.98
C GLU A 132 3.87 -14.10 -7.11
N LEU A 133 3.44 -13.54 -8.24
CA LEU A 133 2.02 -13.29 -8.54
C LEU A 133 1.28 -14.56 -8.96
N ALA A 134 1.94 -15.47 -9.66
CA ALA A 134 1.37 -16.79 -9.99
C ALA A 134 1.06 -17.64 -8.73
N ALA A 135 1.78 -17.39 -7.63
CA ALA A 135 1.57 -18.07 -6.36
C ALA A 135 0.54 -17.39 -5.44
N ILE A 136 -0.05 -16.26 -5.86
CA ILE A 136 -1.08 -15.58 -5.07
C ILE A 136 -2.44 -16.19 -5.40
N GLU A 137 -3.02 -16.86 -4.42
CA GLU A 137 -4.42 -17.26 -4.47
C GLU A 137 -5.32 -16.03 -4.32
N LEU A 138 -6.26 -15.87 -5.24
CA LEU A 138 -7.25 -14.81 -5.19
C LEU A 138 -8.37 -15.24 -4.23
N PRO A 139 -8.54 -14.57 -3.08
CA PRO A 139 -9.61 -14.90 -2.15
C PRO A 139 -10.97 -14.63 -2.79
N VAL A 140 -11.96 -15.46 -2.45
CA VAL A 140 -13.35 -15.25 -2.86
C VAL A 140 -13.83 -13.92 -2.25
N PRO A 141 -14.40 -13.00 -3.05
CA PRO A 141 -14.88 -11.71 -2.53
C PRO A 141 -15.99 -11.95 -1.51
N SER A 142 -15.97 -11.19 -0.40
CA SER A 142 -17.07 -11.23 0.56
C SER A 142 -18.34 -10.70 -0.10
N ARG A 143 -19.45 -11.44 0.02
CA ARG A 143 -20.78 -11.00 -0.44
C ARG A 143 -21.33 -9.85 0.40
N VAL A 144 -20.76 -9.68 1.60
CA VAL A 144 -21.19 -8.74 2.63
C VAL A 144 -20.03 -7.76 2.81
N ALA A 145 -20.24 -6.49 2.45
CA ALA A 145 -19.20 -5.46 2.55
C ALA A 145 -19.47 -4.62 3.82
N PRO A 146 -18.52 -4.55 4.77
CA PRO A 146 -18.72 -3.76 5.97
C PRO A 146 -18.85 -2.28 5.60
N PRO A 147 -19.75 -1.55 6.28
CA PRO A 147 -20.09 -0.19 5.92
C PRO A 147 -18.87 0.74 6.00
N PRO A 148 -18.91 1.87 5.27
CA PRO A 148 -17.95 2.95 5.44
C PRO A 148 -17.77 3.33 6.91
N LEU A 149 -16.53 3.64 7.32
CA LEU A 149 -16.19 4.00 8.70
C LEU A 149 -17.05 5.14 9.26
N ASP A 150 -17.46 6.09 8.42
CA ASP A 150 -18.30 7.21 8.83
C ASP A 150 -19.71 6.76 9.25
N LEU A 151 -20.27 5.76 8.56
CA LEU A 151 -21.57 5.16 8.91
C LEU A 151 -21.44 4.22 10.12
N ALA A 152 -20.34 3.47 10.20
CA ALA A 152 -20.04 2.64 11.38
C ALA A 152 -19.81 3.47 12.65
N ALA A 153 -19.29 4.70 12.55
CA ALA A 153 -19.19 5.62 13.68
C ALA A 153 -20.53 6.28 14.01
N LEU A 154 -21.46 6.33 13.04
CA LEU A 154 -22.79 6.91 13.22
C LEU A 154 -23.68 6.00 14.05
N ILE A 155 -23.60 4.67 13.85
CA ILE A 155 -24.42 3.72 14.60
C ILE A 155 -24.13 3.74 16.11
N ASP A 156 -22.88 4.01 16.50
CA ASP A 156 -22.50 4.15 17.92
C ASP A 156 -23.14 5.40 18.58
N ARG A 157 -23.66 6.35 17.77
CA ARG A 157 -24.33 7.58 18.24
C ARG A 157 -25.86 7.50 18.19
N ILE A 158 -26.42 6.47 17.57
CA ILE A 158 -27.87 6.30 17.48
C ILE A 158 -28.34 5.64 18.80
N PRO A 159 -29.34 6.21 19.50
CA PRO A 159 -29.93 5.58 20.67
C PRO A 159 -30.78 4.38 20.23
N LEU A 160 -30.15 3.20 20.17
CA LEU A 160 -30.83 1.93 19.98
C LEU A 160 -31.32 1.38 21.33
N HIS A 161 -32.45 0.68 21.30
CA HIS A 161 -33.01 0.00 22.47
C HIS A 161 -32.00 -1.03 23.01
N GLU A 162 -31.80 -1.11 24.33
CA GLU A 162 -30.74 -1.93 24.96
C GLU A 162 -30.75 -3.40 24.51
N ALA A 163 -31.95 -3.98 24.36
CA ALA A 163 -32.14 -5.36 23.92
C ALA A 163 -31.68 -5.65 22.47
N LEU A 164 -31.55 -4.63 21.61
CA LEU A 164 -31.16 -4.78 20.21
C LEU A 164 -29.78 -4.18 19.91
N ARG A 165 -29.21 -3.46 20.88
CA ARG A 165 -28.05 -2.60 20.67
C ARG A 165 -26.83 -3.41 20.26
N ASP A 166 -26.52 -4.48 20.97
CA ASP A 166 -25.28 -5.21 20.73
C ASP A 166 -25.36 -6.02 19.44
N ASP A 167 -26.45 -6.75 19.21
CA ASP A 167 -26.65 -7.59 18.03
C ASP A 167 -26.78 -6.76 16.74
N CYS A 168 -27.59 -5.70 16.74
CA CYS A 168 -27.77 -4.88 15.54
C CYS A 168 -26.51 -4.07 15.20
N VAL A 169 -25.76 -3.60 16.18
CA VAL A 169 -24.49 -2.89 15.94
C VAL A 169 -23.45 -3.84 15.37
N GLN A 170 -23.37 -5.07 15.89
CA GLN A 170 -22.46 -6.09 15.39
C GLN A 170 -22.80 -6.48 13.95
N MET A 171 -24.07 -6.82 13.68
CA MET A 171 -24.55 -7.13 12.34
C MET A 171 -24.28 -6.01 11.33
N PHE A 172 -24.55 -4.76 11.71
CA PHE A 172 -24.29 -3.61 10.85
C PHE A 172 -22.80 -3.42 10.59
N LYS A 173 -21.94 -3.56 11.61
CA LYS A 173 -20.47 -3.47 11.44
C LYS A 173 -19.91 -4.59 10.57
N ASP A 174 -20.54 -5.76 10.60
CA ASP A 174 -20.22 -6.91 9.77
C ASP A 174 -20.79 -6.80 8.34
N GLY A 175 -21.67 -5.82 8.10
CA GLY A 175 -22.21 -5.44 6.78
C GLY A 175 -23.51 -6.14 6.39
N HIS A 176 -24.21 -6.75 7.36
CA HIS A 176 -25.52 -7.37 7.18
C HIS A 176 -26.66 -6.35 7.07
#